data_AF-A0A932YIN9-F1
#
_entry.id   AF-A0A932YIN9-F1
#
_cell.length_a   1.000
_cell.length_b   1.000
_cell.length_c   1.000
_cell.angle_alpha   90.00
_cell.angle_beta   90.00
_cell.angle_gamma   90.00
#
_symmetry.space_group_name_H-M   'P 1'
#
loop_
_entity.id
_entity.type
_entity.pdbx_description
1 polymer ?
#
loop_
_entity_poly.entity_id
_entity_poly.type
_entity_poly.pdbx_seq_one_letter_code
_entity_poly.pdbx_strand_id
1 'polypeptide(L)'
;MDNETLLEMLATRVSAGEISREEVLGRVGHMPTSQSPSGTGHLLANMSVTKILYVLGVAIVITGLLFFVWQIWEDIGSGSRIAITLGLGILTTALGSVLFAQKPGESIGPIFHTIGGTLIPGGALVTLYELGHDFTSLWPVVYVFGAIFVFYLLLLTVQRHAVLAFFAVANGTTFLYLLVGTMLAETYYYDSDIYAYLTMAIGASYILLAYASGDGWNKPLAGLLRFFGAVGFLGAAFSEVFDSWLWELGYFPIVIFGLFLAVSMKSRSILVVSTLFLLAHLSYITSEYFADSIGWPISLVILGFICIGLGYASITINKRYIRQTEV
;
A
#
# COMPACT_ATOMS: atom_id res chain seq x y z
N MET A 1 -29.48 2.72 27.85
CA MET A 1 -30.18 1.56 28.43
C MET A 1 -29.11 0.55 28.75
N ASP A 2 -29.03 0.09 29.99
CA ASP A 2 -27.96 -0.80 30.42
C ASP A 2 -28.22 -2.24 29.92
N ASN A 3 -27.15 -3.01 29.74
CA ASN A 3 -27.23 -4.37 29.18
C ASN A 3 -28.02 -5.31 30.08
N GLU A 4 -27.96 -5.12 31.40
CA GLU A 4 -28.75 -5.88 32.35
C GLU A 4 -30.25 -5.61 32.20
N THR A 5 -30.63 -4.35 31.98
CA THR A 5 -32.04 -3.95 31.78
C THR A 5 -32.62 -4.53 30.49
N LEU A 6 -31.79 -4.66 29.44
CA LEU A 6 -32.18 -5.29 28.17
C LEU A 6 -32.44 -6.79 28.31
N LEU A 7 -31.57 -7.49 29.04
CA LEU A 7 -31.69 -8.93 29.26
C LEU A 7 -32.90 -9.26 30.15
N GLU A 8 -33.16 -8.42 31.15
CA GLU A 8 -34.32 -8.57 32.02
C GLU A 8 -35.63 -8.37 31.24
N MET A 9 -35.72 -7.33 30.41
CA MET A 9 -36.87 -7.12 29.51
C MET A 9 -37.09 -8.28 28.54
N LEU A 10 -36.03 -8.84 27.97
CA LEU A 10 -36.10 -10.01 27.09
C LEU A 10 -36.61 -11.25 27.84
N ALA A 11 -36.11 -11.49 29.06
CA ALA A 11 -36.55 -12.60 29.90
C ALA A 11 -38.05 -12.48 30.25
N THR A 12 -38.52 -11.27 30.59
CA THR A 12 -39.94 -11.03 30.89
C THR A 12 -40.82 -11.33 29.68
N ARG A 13 -40.45 -10.84 28.49
CA ARG A 13 -41.25 -11.06 27.26
C ARG A 13 -41.29 -12.52 26.80
N VAL A 14 -40.19 -13.25 26.99
CA VAL A 14 -40.14 -14.69 26.72
C VAL A 14 -41.02 -15.46 27.72
N SER A 15 -41.02 -15.06 29.00
CA SER A 15 -41.86 -15.70 30.03
C SER A 15 -43.36 -15.41 29.85
N ALA A 16 -43.70 -14.26 29.27
CA ALA A 16 -45.07 -13.85 28.95
C ALA A 16 -45.60 -14.52 27.66
N GLY A 17 -44.75 -15.26 26.92
CA GLY A 17 -45.13 -15.90 25.65
C GLY A 17 -45.29 -14.93 24.49
N GLU A 18 -44.90 -13.66 24.65
CA GLU A 18 -44.94 -12.65 23.59
C GLU A 18 -43.88 -12.88 22.51
N ILE A 19 -42.78 -13.55 22.87
CA ILE A 19 -41.66 -13.87 21.98
C ILE A 19 -41.21 -15.31 22.28
N SER A 20 -41.04 -16.14 21.25
CA SER A 20 -40.55 -17.51 21.45
C SER A 20 -39.04 -17.56 21.66
N ARG A 21 -38.56 -18.56 22.41
CA ARG A 21 -37.10 -18.76 22.61
C ARG A 21 -36.39 -19.02 21.29
N GLU A 22 -37.08 -19.68 20.37
CA GLU A 22 -36.63 -20.00 19.03
C GLU A 22 -36.48 -18.75 18.17
N GLU A 23 -37.36 -17.74 18.33
CA GLU A 23 -37.25 -16.45 17.63
C GLU A 23 -36.05 -15.63 18.15
N VAL A 24 -35.83 -15.61 19.47
CA VAL A 24 -34.67 -14.92 20.07
C VAL A 24 -33.36 -15.56 19.62
N LEU A 25 -33.25 -16.90 19.72
CA LEU A 25 -32.07 -17.64 19.27
C LEU A 25 -31.87 -17.56 17.75
N GLY A 26 -32.96 -17.53 16.98
CA GLY A 26 -32.93 -17.32 15.54
C GLY A 26 -32.34 -15.96 15.17
N ARG A 27 -32.75 -14.88 15.85
CA ARG A 27 -32.26 -13.52 15.59
C ARG A 27 -30.85 -13.25 16.12
N VAL A 28 -30.47 -13.85 17.25
CA VAL A 28 -29.13 -13.73 17.84
C VAL A 28 -28.12 -14.64 17.12
N GLY A 29 -28.54 -15.83 16.68
CA GLY A 29 -27.74 -16.77 15.88
C GLY A 29 -27.57 -16.36 14.42
N HIS A 30 -28.48 -15.53 13.88
CA HIS A 30 -28.34 -14.87 12.58
C HIS A 30 -27.73 -13.46 12.70
N MET A 31 -26.69 -13.29 13.51
CA MET A 31 -25.69 -12.33 13.08
C MET A 31 -25.19 -12.81 11.71
N PRO A 32 -25.20 -11.99 10.65
CA PRO A 32 -24.52 -12.35 9.43
C PRO A 32 -23.05 -12.46 9.80
N THR A 33 -22.59 -13.68 10.06
CA THR A 33 -21.19 -14.06 9.90
C THR A 33 -20.79 -13.45 8.59
N SER A 34 -19.94 -12.43 8.63
CA SER A 34 -19.57 -11.66 7.45
C SER A 34 -19.01 -12.64 6.43
N GLN A 35 -19.88 -13.09 5.52
CA GLN A 35 -19.49 -13.78 4.31
C GLN A 35 -18.62 -12.77 3.60
N SER A 36 -17.31 -13.00 3.61
CA SER A 36 -16.35 -12.21 2.86
C SER A 36 -16.71 -12.41 1.38
N PRO A 37 -17.28 -11.42 0.67
CA PRO A 37 -17.45 -11.53 -0.75
C PRO A 37 -16.10 -11.17 -1.36
N SER A 38 -15.48 -12.16 -1.96
CA SER A 38 -14.51 -11.97 -3.02
C SER A 38 -15.07 -11.00 -4.07
N GLY A 39 -14.29 -9.98 -4.44
CA GLY A 39 -14.58 -9.13 -5.58
C GLY A 39 -14.44 -7.64 -5.26
N THR A 40 -13.36 -7.08 -5.80
CA THR A 40 -12.93 -5.70 -6.11
C THR A 40 -13.93 -4.52 -6.04
N GLY A 41 -15.24 -4.72 -5.83
CA GLY A 41 -16.26 -3.66 -5.73
C GLY A 41 -16.51 -3.06 -4.34
N HIS A 42 -15.89 -3.58 -3.28
CA HIS A 42 -16.24 -3.18 -1.89
C HIS A 42 -15.43 -2.01 -1.31
N LEU A 43 -14.43 -1.48 -2.02
CA LEU A 43 -13.65 -0.33 -1.54
C LEU A 43 -14.48 0.97 -1.49
N LEU A 44 -15.47 1.11 -2.37
CA LEU A 44 -16.40 2.25 -2.39
C LEU A 44 -17.62 2.04 -1.49
N ALA A 45 -18.05 0.78 -1.29
CA ALA A 45 -19.31 0.46 -0.60
C ALA A 45 -19.31 0.74 0.92
N ASN A 46 -18.14 0.85 1.55
CA ASN A 46 -17.99 1.16 2.98
C ASN A 46 -17.56 2.61 3.25
N MET A 47 -17.44 3.46 2.24
CA MET A 47 -17.13 4.87 2.46
C MET A 47 -18.42 5.63 2.73
N SER A 48 -18.51 6.22 3.93
CA SER A 48 -19.54 7.21 4.23
C SER A 48 -19.55 8.27 3.12
N VAL A 49 -20.72 8.70 2.67
CA VAL A 49 -20.89 9.73 1.61
C VAL A 49 -19.95 10.92 1.82
N THR A 50 -19.76 11.35 3.06
CA THR A 50 -18.83 12.42 3.45
C THR A 50 -17.39 12.19 3.00
N LYS A 51 -16.86 10.96 3.13
CA LYS A 51 -15.50 10.61 2.69
C LYS A 51 -15.37 10.63 1.17
N ILE A 52 -16.41 10.17 0.46
CA ILE A 52 -16.46 10.23 -1.00
C ILE A 52 -16.43 11.69 -1.47
N LEU A 53 -17.25 12.55 -0.85
CA LEU A 53 -17.27 13.99 -1.14
C LEU A 53 -15.91 14.65 -0.85
N TYR A 54 -15.22 14.25 0.22
CA TYR A 54 -13.88 14.75 0.52
C TYR A 54 -12.84 14.32 -0.51
N VAL A 55 -12.81 13.05 -0.92
CA VAL A 55 -11.88 12.56 -1.94
C VAL A 55 -12.15 13.27 -3.28
N LEU A 56 -13.42 13.40 -3.65
CA LEU A 56 -13.83 14.11 -4.87
C LEU A 56 -13.42 15.60 -4.81
N GLY A 57 -13.64 16.24 -3.66
CA GLY A 57 -13.23 17.63 -3.43
C GLY A 57 -11.73 17.83 -3.59
N VAL A 58 -10.90 16.94 -3.03
CA VAL A 58 -9.44 16.98 -3.21
C VAL A 58 -9.07 16.86 -4.68
N ALA A 59 -9.64 15.89 -5.40
CA ALA A 59 -9.37 15.69 -6.82
C ALA A 59 -9.75 16.91 -7.67
N ILE A 60 -10.93 17.50 -7.41
CA ILE A 60 -11.39 18.73 -8.08
C ILE A 60 -10.46 19.90 -7.77
N VAL A 61 -10.06 20.09 -6.52
CA VAL A 61 -9.15 21.19 -6.13
C VAL A 61 -7.79 21.04 -6.81
N ILE A 62 -7.18 19.86 -6.76
CA ILE A 62 -5.88 19.62 -7.41
C ILE A 62 -5.99 19.85 -8.92
N THR A 63 -7.03 19.29 -9.55
CA THR A 63 -7.25 19.44 -11.00
C THR A 63 -7.47 20.90 -11.38
N GLY A 64 -8.35 21.61 -10.66
CA GLY A 64 -8.63 23.03 -10.88
C GLY A 64 -7.39 23.90 -10.71
N LEU A 65 -6.55 23.62 -9.71
CA LEU A 65 -5.28 24.32 -9.52
C LEU A 65 -4.30 24.08 -10.67
N LEU A 66 -4.17 22.85 -11.16
CA LEU A 66 -3.31 22.53 -12.30
C LEU A 66 -3.76 23.27 -13.56
N PHE A 67 -5.07 23.25 -13.86
CA PHE A 67 -5.64 23.99 -15.00
C PHE A 67 -5.45 25.51 -14.85
N PHE A 68 -5.69 26.04 -13.65
CA PHE A 68 -5.52 27.47 -13.37
C PHE A 68 -4.07 27.91 -13.60
N VAL A 69 -3.10 27.20 -13.01
CA VAL A 69 -1.66 27.49 -13.18
C VAL A 69 -1.26 27.41 -14.65
N TRP A 70 -1.73 26.38 -15.36
CA TRP A 70 -1.44 26.21 -16.78
C TRP A 70 -1.99 27.37 -17.63
N GLN A 71 -3.20 27.85 -17.33
CA GLN A 71 -3.83 28.93 -18.09
C GLN A 71 -3.11 30.27 -17.92
N ILE A 72 -2.64 30.59 -16.72
CA ILE A 72 -1.99 31.88 -16.44
C ILE A 72 -0.46 31.83 -16.56
N TRP A 73 0.10 30.67 -16.93
CA TRP A 73 1.54 30.40 -16.82
C TRP A 73 2.40 31.45 -17.53
N GLU A 74 2.05 31.79 -18.76
CA GLU A 74 2.79 32.76 -19.58
C GLU A 74 2.53 34.22 -19.17
N ASP A 75 1.43 34.49 -18.47
CA ASP A 75 1.01 35.84 -18.09
C ASP A 75 1.65 36.32 -16.77
N ILE A 76 2.24 35.41 -16.00
CA ILE A 76 2.79 35.70 -14.69
C ILE A 76 4.32 35.54 -14.65
N GLY A 77 4.97 36.41 -13.87
CA GLY A 77 6.41 36.33 -13.66
C GLY A 77 6.84 35.14 -12.80
N SER A 78 8.14 34.84 -12.85
CA SER A 78 8.82 33.76 -12.12
C SER A 78 8.43 33.64 -10.64
N GLY A 79 8.49 34.75 -9.89
CA GLY A 79 8.13 34.76 -8.47
C GLY A 79 6.67 34.37 -8.21
N SER A 80 5.75 34.76 -9.09
CA SER A 80 4.34 34.37 -9.00
C SER A 80 4.16 32.88 -9.28
N ARG A 81 4.87 32.31 -10.26
CA ARG A 81 4.84 30.86 -10.56
C ARG A 81 5.29 30.04 -9.35
N ILE A 82 6.37 30.46 -8.67
CA ILE A 82 6.84 29.84 -7.43
C ILE A 82 5.80 29.97 -6.31
N ALA A 83 5.25 31.17 -6.12
CA ALA A 83 4.28 31.44 -5.05
C ALA A 83 2.98 30.62 -5.20
N ILE A 84 2.42 30.52 -6.40
CA ILE A 84 1.16 29.80 -6.62
C ILE A 84 1.33 28.28 -6.62
N THR A 85 2.53 27.77 -6.90
CA THR A 85 2.79 26.32 -6.92
C THR A 85 3.31 25.84 -5.57
N LEU A 86 4.54 26.22 -5.20
CA LEU A 86 5.16 25.81 -3.94
C LEU A 86 4.50 26.50 -2.74
N GLY A 87 4.27 27.82 -2.84
CA GLY A 87 3.67 28.60 -1.74
C GLY A 87 2.29 28.08 -1.35
N LEU A 88 1.44 27.73 -2.33
CA LEU A 88 0.14 27.13 -2.06
C LEU A 88 0.25 25.73 -1.43
N GLY A 89 1.22 24.92 -1.89
CA GLY A 89 1.51 23.62 -1.28
C GLY A 89 1.94 23.72 0.18
N ILE A 90 2.82 24.68 0.50
CA ILE A 90 3.26 24.96 1.88
C ILE A 90 2.09 25.49 2.72
N LEU A 91 1.31 26.45 2.20
CA LEU A 91 0.15 27.03 2.90
C LEU A 91 -0.88 25.94 3.24
N THR A 92 -1.22 25.09 2.29
CA THR A 92 -2.20 24.01 2.50
C THR A 92 -1.69 22.99 3.52
N THR A 93 -0.42 22.61 3.48
CA THR A 93 0.20 21.75 4.51
C THR A 93 0.22 22.42 5.89
N ALA A 94 0.51 23.72 5.97
CA ALA A 94 0.48 24.48 7.22
C ALA A 94 -0.94 24.53 7.82
N LEU A 95 -1.96 24.80 6.99
CA LEU A 95 -3.36 24.72 7.40
C LEU A 95 -3.74 23.32 7.88
N GLY A 96 -3.30 22.27 7.18
CA GLY A 96 -3.49 20.89 7.62
C GLY A 96 -2.92 20.63 9.01
N SER A 97 -1.72 21.17 9.28
CA SER A 97 -1.04 21.05 10.58
C SER A 97 -1.79 21.77 11.70
N VAL A 98 -2.28 22.98 11.44
CA VAL A 98 -3.09 23.76 12.40
C VAL A 98 -4.39 23.05 12.70
N LEU A 99 -5.08 22.53 11.67
CA LEU A 99 -6.34 21.81 11.83
C LEU A 99 -6.16 20.50 12.58
N PHE A 100 -5.05 19.79 12.36
CA PHE A 100 -4.69 18.61 13.16
C PHE A 100 -4.51 18.94 14.64
N ALA A 101 -3.84 20.06 14.96
CA ALA A 101 -3.60 20.47 16.33
C ALA A 101 -4.90 20.90 17.05
N GLN A 102 -5.80 21.59 16.35
CA GLN A 102 -7.05 22.08 16.94
C GLN A 102 -8.13 21.01 17.07
N LYS A 103 -8.19 20.08 16.11
CA LYS A 103 -9.27 19.09 16.01
C LYS A 103 -8.74 17.68 15.68
N PRO A 104 -7.99 17.07 16.63
CA PRO A 104 -7.45 15.73 16.43
C PRO A 104 -8.59 14.72 16.29
N GLY A 105 -8.77 14.17 15.08
CA GLY A 105 -9.80 13.18 14.75
C GLY A 105 -10.77 13.60 13.64
N GLU A 106 -10.83 14.88 13.29
CA GLU A 106 -11.57 15.31 12.09
C GLU A 106 -10.78 14.94 10.82
N SER A 107 -11.50 14.58 9.76
CA SER A 107 -10.88 14.17 8.48
C SER A 107 -10.30 15.36 7.68
N ILE A 108 -10.49 16.59 8.15
CA ILE A 108 -10.13 17.82 7.43
C ILE A 108 -8.61 18.05 7.42
N GLY A 109 -7.91 17.92 8.55
CA GLY A 109 -6.44 18.02 8.59
C GLY A 109 -5.73 17.11 7.58
N PRO A 110 -6.04 15.80 7.53
CA PRO A 110 -5.49 14.89 6.52
C PRO A 110 -5.73 15.34 5.07
N ILE A 111 -6.90 15.91 4.76
CA ILE A 111 -7.26 16.40 3.42
C ILE A 111 -6.32 17.51 2.96
N PHE A 112 -6.08 18.50 3.82
CA PHE A 112 -5.17 19.61 3.54
C PHE A 112 -3.73 19.14 3.35
N HIS A 113 -3.29 18.14 4.14
CA HIS A 113 -1.99 17.49 3.93
C HIS A 113 -1.92 16.73 2.60
N THR A 114 -3.00 16.11 2.14
CA THR A 114 -3.03 15.45 0.82
C THR A 114 -2.86 16.45 -0.32
N ILE A 115 -3.54 17.60 -0.23
CA ILE A 115 -3.39 18.67 -1.23
C ILE A 115 -1.94 19.19 -1.20
N GLY A 116 -1.45 19.59 -0.03
CA GLY A 116 -0.10 20.15 0.10
C GLY A 116 1.01 19.15 -0.26
N GLY A 117 0.86 17.88 0.12
CA GLY A 117 1.79 16.81 -0.23
C GLY A 117 1.84 16.46 -1.71
N THR A 118 0.77 16.73 -2.45
CA THR A 118 0.75 16.60 -3.90
C THR A 118 1.39 17.81 -4.58
N LEU A 119 1.13 19.01 -4.07
CA LEU A 119 1.61 20.27 -4.68
C LEU A 119 3.09 20.57 -4.38
N ILE A 120 3.59 20.24 -3.19
CA ILE A 120 4.95 20.61 -2.76
C ILE A 120 6.03 20.05 -3.69
N PRO A 121 6.06 18.75 -4.06
CA PRO A 121 7.08 18.24 -4.97
C PRO A 121 7.08 18.96 -6.32
N GLY A 122 5.90 19.15 -6.93
CA GLY A 122 5.76 19.86 -8.20
C GLY A 122 6.20 21.33 -8.11
N GLY A 123 5.75 22.05 -7.07
CA GLY A 123 6.13 23.44 -6.85
C GLY A 123 7.62 23.62 -6.56
N ALA A 124 8.25 22.65 -5.88
CA ALA A 124 9.69 22.69 -5.64
C ALA A 124 10.50 22.47 -6.93
N LEU A 125 10.02 21.62 -7.85
CA LEU A 125 10.60 21.47 -9.18
C LEU A 125 10.43 22.73 -10.04
N VAL A 126 9.24 23.37 -9.99
CA VAL A 126 9.02 24.68 -10.61
C VAL A 126 9.99 25.72 -10.06
N THR A 127 10.24 25.70 -8.74
CA THR A 127 11.19 26.60 -8.10
C THR A 127 12.61 26.39 -8.63
N LEU A 128 13.06 25.14 -8.79
CA LEU A 128 14.37 24.88 -9.38
C LEU A 128 14.48 25.40 -10.82
N TYR A 129 13.45 25.14 -11.63
CA TYR A 129 13.40 25.58 -13.03
C TYR A 129 13.47 27.11 -13.14
N GLU A 130 12.67 27.80 -12.34
CA GLU A 130 12.58 29.26 -12.32
C GLU A 130 13.85 29.93 -11.77
N LEU A 131 14.62 29.24 -10.92
CA LEU A 131 15.94 29.69 -10.47
C LEU A 131 17.05 29.46 -11.51
N GLY A 132 16.72 28.95 -12.70
CA GLY A 132 17.66 28.78 -13.80
C GLY A 132 18.47 27.48 -13.76
N HIS A 133 18.04 26.48 -12.98
CA HIS A 133 18.66 25.16 -13.05
C HIS A 133 18.09 24.37 -14.25
N ASP A 134 18.97 24.04 -15.19
CA ASP A 134 18.64 23.41 -16.48
C ASP A 134 18.46 21.87 -16.41
N PHE A 135 18.34 21.32 -15.19
CA PHE A 135 18.22 19.88 -14.90
C PHE A 135 19.28 18.97 -15.54
N THR A 136 20.37 19.54 -16.08
CA THR A 136 21.49 18.77 -16.65
C THR A 136 22.21 17.98 -15.57
N SER A 137 22.41 18.60 -14.41
CA SER A 137 22.77 17.93 -13.16
C SER A 137 21.51 17.59 -12.37
N LEU A 138 21.40 16.33 -11.92
CA LEU A 138 20.29 15.89 -11.07
C LEU A 138 20.49 16.23 -9.58
N TRP A 139 21.67 16.69 -9.18
CA TRP A 139 21.97 17.04 -7.78
C TRP A 139 20.99 18.05 -7.16
N PRO A 140 20.58 19.15 -7.83
CA PRO A 140 19.56 20.05 -7.28
C PRO A 140 18.23 19.34 -6.99
N VAL A 141 17.83 18.40 -7.86
CA VAL A 141 16.60 17.61 -7.68
C VAL A 141 16.72 16.66 -6.50
N VAL A 142 17.88 16.01 -6.33
CA VAL A 142 18.20 15.16 -5.16
C VAL A 142 18.07 15.97 -3.87
N TYR A 143 18.66 17.16 -3.80
CA TYR A 143 18.59 18.01 -2.60
C TYR A 143 17.15 18.44 -2.29
N VAL A 144 16.36 18.76 -3.32
CA VAL A 144 14.95 19.12 -3.14
C VAL A 144 14.13 17.95 -2.59
N PHE A 145 14.21 16.76 -3.19
CA PHE A 145 13.47 15.60 -2.67
C PHE A 145 13.97 15.15 -1.30
N GLY A 146 15.27 15.29 -1.02
CA GLY A 146 15.83 15.07 0.31
C GLY A 146 15.26 16.04 1.35
N ALA A 147 15.18 17.33 1.01
CA ALA A 147 14.58 18.35 1.88
C ALA A 147 13.08 18.10 2.12
N ILE A 148 12.33 17.73 1.08
CA ILE A 148 10.90 17.39 1.20
C ILE A 148 10.70 16.13 2.05
N PHE A 149 11.56 15.12 1.89
CA PHE A 149 11.54 13.92 2.72
C PHE A 149 11.76 14.26 4.19
N VAL A 150 12.81 15.04 4.51
CA VAL A 150 13.09 15.50 5.87
C VAL A 150 11.94 16.32 6.43
N PHE A 151 11.37 17.23 5.63
CA PHE A 151 10.20 18.03 6.02
C PHE A 151 9.01 17.15 6.45
N TYR A 152 8.64 16.15 5.65
CA TYR A 152 7.56 15.24 6.01
C TYR A 152 7.90 14.33 7.18
N LEU A 153 9.16 13.92 7.32
CA LEU A 153 9.63 13.14 8.48
C LEU A 153 9.50 13.96 9.77
N LEU A 154 9.90 15.23 9.75
CA LEU A 154 9.74 16.13 10.90
C LEU A 154 8.26 16.31 11.26
N LEU A 155 7.39 16.59 10.28
CA LEU A 155 5.95 16.66 10.52
C LEU A 155 5.40 15.36 11.10
N LEU A 156 5.88 14.22 10.62
CA LEU A 156 5.48 12.90 11.08
C LEU A 156 5.84 12.67 12.55
N THR A 157 7.01 13.11 12.99
CA THR A 157 7.43 12.95 14.39
C THR A 157 6.53 13.71 15.35
N VAL A 158 6.00 14.86 14.92
CA VAL A 158 5.12 15.73 15.71
C VAL A 158 3.67 15.23 15.68
N GLN A 159 3.11 14.98 14.50
CA GLN A 159 1.67 14.75 14.33
C GLN A 159 1.27 13.27 14.26
N ARG A 160 2.22 12.36 13.96
CA ARG A 160 2.03 10.90 13.95
C ARG A 160 0.76 10.46 13.20
N HIS A 161 0.65 10.87 11.93
CA HIS A 161 -0.52 10.56 11.09
C HIS A 161 -0.15 9.83 9.80
N ALA A 162 -1.00 8.88 9.37
CA ALA A 162 -0.74 7.99 8.23
C ALA A 162 -0.50 8.73 6.90
N VAL A 163 -1.21 9.83 6.66
CA VAL A 163 -1.02 10.67 5.45
C VAL A 163 0.38 11.27 5.39
N LEU A 164 0.92 11.71 6.53
CA LEU A 164 2.28 12.23 6.60
C LEU A 164 3.31 11.12 6.39
N ALA A 165 3.07 9.93 6.96
CA ALA A 165 3.92 8.75 6.69
C ALA A 165 3.92 8.40 5.20
N PHE A 166 2.76 8.48 4.53
CA PHE A 166 2.67 8.23 3.10
C PHE A 166 3.57 9.18 2.31
N PHE A 167 3.48 10.50 2.56
CA PHE A 167 4.33 11.46 1.85
C PHE A 167 5.81 11.36 2.23
N ALA A 168 6.13 11.04 3.49
CA ALA A 168 7.51 10.77 3.88
C ALA A 168 8.07 9.56 3.12
N VAL A 169 7.35 8.44 3.07
CA VAL A 169 7.78 7.24 2.33
C VAL A 169 7.89 7.52 0.84
N ALA A 170 6.89 8.17 0.23
CA ALA A 170 6.90 8.47 -1.20
C ALA A 170 8.09 9.36 -1.59
N ASN A 171 8.30 10.48 -0.88
CA ASN A 171 9.42 11.38 -1.17
C ASN A 171 10.77 10.76 -0.80
N GLY A 172 10.85 9.97 0.27
CA GLY A 172 12.05 9.23 0.65
C GLY A 172 12.47 8.21 -0.41
N THR A 173 11.51 7.50 -1.00
CA THR A 173 11.76 6.57 -2.11
C THR A 173 12.25 7.30 -3.35
N THR A 174 11.58 8.39 -3.75
CA THR A 174 12.05 9.22 -4.88
C THR A 174 13.46 9.75 -4.62
N PHE A 175 13.72 10.26 -3.41
CA PHE A 175 15.05 10.72 -3.01
C PHE A 175 16.11 9.62 -3.14
N LEU A 176 15.84 8.39 -2.67
CA LEU A 176 16.80 7.29 -2.76
C LEU A 176 17.12 6.91 -4.21
N TYR A 177 16.11 6.81 -5.08
CA TYR A 177 16.34 6.54 -6.51
C TYR A 177 17.16 7.65 -7.17
N LEU A 178 16.83 8.92 -6.90
CA LEU A 178 17.56 10.05 -7.46
C LEU A 178 18.99 10.11 -6.93
N LEU A 179 19.20 9.85 -5.63
CA LEU A 179 20.51 9.88 -4.99
C LEU A 179 21.43 8.82 -5.59
N VAL A 180 20.96 7.56 -5.60
CA VAL A 180 21.73 6.44 -6.16
C VAL A 180 21.98 6.65 -7.65
N GLY A 181 20.95 7.04 -8.41
CA GLY A 181 21.09 7.31 -9.84
C GLY A 181 22.10 8.42 -10.15
N THR A 182 22.09 9.50 -9.37
CA THR A 182 23.04 10.61 -9.55
C THR A 182 24.47 10.22 -9.13
N MET A 183 24.63 9.46 -8.04
CA MET A 183 25.94 8.97 -7.60
C MET A 183 26.58 8.01 -8.60
N LEU A 184 25.77 7.23 -9.32
CA LEU A 184 26.23 6.23 -10.28
C LEU A 184 26.32 6.75 -11.72
N ALA A 185 25.66 7.87 -12.05
CA ALA A 185 25.67 8.46 -13.38
C ALA A 185 27.09 8.83 -13.86
N GLU A 186 28.02 9.09 -12.94
CA GLU A 186 29.42 9.40 -13.25
C GLU A 186 30.32 8.16 -13.29
N THR A 187 29.83 6.99 -12.86
CA THR A 187 30.58 5.74 -12.95
C THR A 187 30.33 5.04 -14.28
N TYR A 188 31.40 4.55 -14.92
CA TYR A 188 31.38 3.86 -16.21
C TYR A 188 30.56 2.55 -16.23
N TYR A 189 30.18 2.05 -15.05
CA TYR A 189 29.39 0.84 -14.85
C TYR A 189 27.93 1.22 -14.52
N TYR A 190 27.22 1.73 -15.51
CA TYR A 190 25.77 1.94 -15.42
C TYR A 190 25.06 0.61 -15.68
N ASP A 191 25.12 -0.29 -14.70
CA ASP A 191 24.48 -1.60 -14.81
C ASP A 191 23.02 -1.52 -14.36
N SER A 192 22.11 -2.08 -15.16
CA SER A 192 20.67 -2.12 -14.87
C SER A 192 20.37 -2.79 -13.53
N ASP A 193 21.24 -3.72 -13.14
CA ASP A 193 21.10 -4.60 -11.98
C ASP A 193 21.05 -3.79 -10.67
N ILE A 194 21.79 -2.68 -10.56
CA ILE A 194 21.85 -1.88 -9.33
C ILE A 194 20.47 -1.35 -8.95
N TYR A 195 19.65 -0.96 -9.93
CA TYR A 195 18.29 -0.50 -9.65
C TYR A 195 17.38 -1.63 -9.21
N ALA A 196 17.60 -2.88 -9.65
CA ALA A 196 16.87 -4.03 -9.13
C ALA A 196 17.22 -4.24 -7.65
N TYR A 197 18.51 -4.28 -7.29
CA TYR A 197 18.94 -4.39 -5.89
C TYR A 197 18.44 -3.25 -5.01
N LEU A 198 18.45 -2.00 -5.51
CA LEU A 198 17.87 -0.86 -4.80
C LEU A 198 16.36 -1.04 -4.59
N THR A 199 15.64 -1.48 -5.62
CA THR A 199 14.20 -1.74 -5.55
C THR A 199 13.90 -2.87 -4.56
N MET A 200 14.73 -3.90 -4.49
CA MET A 200 14.66 -4.93 -3.47
C MET A 200 14.85 -4.35 -2.06
N ALA A 201 15.90 -3.56 -1.85
CA ALA A 201 16.17 -2.94 -0.55
C ALA A 201 15.02 -2.02 -0.09
N ILE A 202 14.44 -1.22 -1.01
CA ILE A 202 13.27 -0.39 -0.75
C ILE A 202 12.05 -1.25 -0.44
N GLY A 203 11.82 -2.31 -1.21
CA GLY A 203 10.70 -3.24 -1.00
C GLY A 203 10.76 -3.94 0.35
N ALA A 204 11.95 -4.42 0.74
CA ALA A 204 12.20 -4.98 2.06
C ALA A 204 11.97 -3.94 3.17
N SER A 205 12.44 -2.71 2.97
CA SER A 205 12.23 -1.59 3.90
C SER A 205 10.74 -1.31 4.09
N TYR A 206 9.93 -1.36 3.04
CA TYR A 206 8.47 -1.19 3.14
C TYR A 206 7.80 -2.31 3.95
N ILE A 207 8.22 -3.56 3.75
CA ILE A 207 7.69 -4.70 4.52
C ILE A 207 8.05 -4.54 6.00
N LEU A 208 9.29 -4.16 6.31
CA LEU A 208 9.75 -3.91 7.68
C LEU A 208 9.01 -2.74 8.32
N LEU A 209 8.83 -1.63 7.61
CA LEU A 209 8.03 -0.50 8.08
C LEU A 209 6.58 -0.93 8.35
N ALA A 210 5.99 -1.75 7.49
CA ALA A 210 4.64 -2.27 7.68
C ALA A 210 4.51 -3.27 8.83
N TYR A 211 5.60 -3.97 9.17
CA TYR A 211 5.68 -4.81 10.35
C TYR A 211 5.75 -3.96 11.63
N ALA A 212 6.65 -2.97 11.65
CA ALA A 212 6.80 -2.03 12.77
C ALA A 212 5.55 -1.18 13.02
N SER A 213 4.72 -0.97 11.99
CA SER A 213 3.47 -0.21 12.08
C SER A 213 2.41 -0.85 12.99
N GLY A 214 2.43 -2.17 13.18
CA GLY A 214 1.51 -2.88 14.10
C GLY A 214 0.04 -2.43 14.04
N ASP A 215 -0.56 -2.25 15.22
CA ASP A 215 -1.89 -1.62 15.42
C ASP A 215 -1.79 -0.09 15.68
N GLY A 216 -0.70 0.54 15.27
CA GLY A 216 -0.46 1.97 15.48
C GLY A 216 -1.25 2.91 14.56
N TRP A 217 -0.94 4.20 14.65
CA TRP A 217 -1.57 5.29 13.89
C TRP A 217 -1.36 5.19 12.36
N ASN A 218 -0.35 4.44 11.92
CA ASN A 218 -0.03 4.18 10.51
C ASN A 218 -0.62 2.85 9.98
N LYS A 219 -1.51 2.19 10.74
CA LYS A 219 -2.21 0.97 10.31
C LYS A 219 -2.87 1.08 8.92
N PRO A 220 -3.50 2.21 8.50
CA PRO A 220 -4.05 2.34 7.15
C PRO A 220 -3.00 2.20 6.04
N LEU A 221 -1.76 2.63 6.32
CA LEU A 221 -0.65 2.59 5.37
C LEU A 221 0.03 1.22 5.32
N ALA A 222 -0.03 0.43 6.39
CA ALA A 222 0.61 -0.88 6.48
C ALA A 222 0.16 -1.85 5.38
N GLY A 223 -1.12 -1.80 4.97
CA GLY A 223 -1.61 -2.61 3.85
C GLY A 223 -0.93 -2.26 2.52
N LEU A 224 -0.80 -0.96 2.24
CA LEU A 224 -0.17 -0.43 1.04
C LEU A 224 1.32 -0.76 1.00
N LEU A 225 2.02 -0.58 2.12
CA LEU A 225 3.45 -0.90 2.26
C LEU A 225 3.72 -2.40 2.09
N ARG A 226 2.86 -3.28 2.62
CA ARG A 226 3.00 -4.73 2.38
C ARG A 226 2.84 -5.08 0.92
N PHE A 227 1.87 -4.45 0.24
CA PHE A 227 1.62 -4.71 -1.18
C PHE A 227 2.78 -4.23 -2.04
N PHE A 228 3.12 -2.93 -2.00
CA PHE A 228 4.22 -2.40 -2.81
C PHE A 228 5.58 -2.93 -2.38
N GLY A 229 5.76 -3.24 -1.09
CA GLY A 229 6.98 -3.86 -0.59
C GLY A 229 7.19 -5.26 -1.15
N ALA A 230 6.13 -6.09 -1.17
CA ALA A 230 6.19 -7.42 -1.78
C ALA A 230 6.37 -7.35 -3.30
N VAL A 231 5.64 -6.45 -3.98
CA VAL A 231 5.77 -6.27 -5.44
C VAL A 231 7.16 -5.77 -5.81
N GLY A 232 7.69 -4.77 -5.10
CA GLY A 232 9.02 -4.23 -5.34
C GLY A 232 10.11 -5.25 -5.05
N PHE A 233 10.04 -5.95 -3.92
CA PHE A 233 11.05 -6.94 -3.55
C PHE A 233 11.04 -8.16 -4.47
N LEU A 234 9.88 -8.82 -4.63
CA LEU A 234 9.80 -10.03 -5.47
C LEU A 234 9.90 -9.69 -6.95
N GLY A 235 9.34 -8.57 -7.39
CA GLY A 235 9.41 -8.15 -8.78
C GLY A 235 10.83 -7.81 -9.23
N ALA A 236 11.58 -7.07 -8.41
CA ALA A 236 12.97 -6.78 -8.72
C ALA A 236 13.86 -8.04 -8.59
N ALA A 237 13.61 -8.91 -7.60
CA ALA A 237 14.32 -10.19 -7.55
C ALA A 237 14.00 -11.09 -8.77
N PHE A 238 12.80 -10.97 -9.35
CA PHE A 238 12.41 -11.72 -10.54
C PHE A 238 13.05 -11.19 -11.81
N SER A 239 13.30 -9.87 -11.93
CA SER A 239 14.02 -9.35 -13.10
C SER A 239 15.43 -9.93 -13.18
N GLU A 240 16.08 -10.14 -12.05
CA GLU A 240 17.43 -10.71 -12.00
C GLU A 240 17.49 -12.20 -12.38
N VAL A 241 16.35 -12.91 -12.39
CA VAL A 241 16.30 -14.32 -12.80
C VAL A 241 16.74 -14.51 -14.25
N PHE A 242 16.48 -13.53 -15.12
CA PHE A 242 16.78 -13.64 -16.55
C PHE A 242 18.27 -13.49 -16.85
N ASP A 243 19.01 -12.80 -15.98
CA ASP A 243 20.40 -12.40 -16.25
C ASP A 243 21.42 -13.24 -15.46
N SER A 244 20.99 -14.00 -14.45
CA SER A 244 21.90 -14.75 -13.58
C SER A 244 21.35 -16.09 -13.12
N TRP A 245 22.14 -17.14 -13.36
CA TRP A 245 21.84 -18.51 -12.90
C TRP A 245 21.69 -18.61 -11.36
N LEU A 246 22.39 -17.75 -10.61
CA LEU A 246 22.28 -17.70 -9.15
C LEU A 246 20.90 -17.22 -8.73
N TRP A 247 20.38 -16.21 -9.41
CA TRP A 247 19.05 -15.69 -9.18
C TRP A 247 17.98 -16.65 -9.66
N GLU A 248 18.18 -17.29 -10.80
CA GLU A 248 17.29 -18.33 -11.31
C GLU A 248 17.09 -19.48 -10.30
N LEU A 249 18.17 -20.00 -9.72
CA LEU A 249 18.09 -21.05 -8.69
C LEU A 249 17.59 -20.50 -7.34
N GLY A 250 18.06 -19.32 -6.95
CA GLY A 250 17.78 -18.69 -5.66
C GLY A 250 16.38 -18.08 -5.54
N TYR A 251 15.70 -17.82 -6.66
CA TYR A 251 14.40 -17.15 -6.63
C TYR A 251 13.30 -18.03 -6.04
N PHE A 252 13.33 -19.34 -6.31
CA PHE A 252 12.36 -20.28 -5.74
C PHE A 252 12.29 -20.22 -4.19
N PRO A 253 13.40 -20.39 -3.43
CA PRO A 253 13.35 -20.27 -1.98
C PRO A 253 12.97 -18.86 -1.50
N ILE A 254 13.30 -17.80 -2.24
CA ILE A 254 12.86 -16.43 -1.93
C ILE A 254 11.34 -16.30 -1.97
N VAL A 255 10.69 -16.86 -2.99
CA VAL A 255 9.22 -16.82 -3.09
C VAL A 255 8.55 -17.68 -2.03
N ILE A 256 9.12 -18.86 -1.70
CA ILE A 256 8.64 -19.69 -0.59
C ILE A 256 8.76 -18.93 0.74
N PHE A 257 9.86 -18.22 0.96
CA PHE A 257 10.00 -17.33 2.12
C PHE A 257 8.94 -16.24 2.12
N GLY A 258 8.62 -15.64 0.96
CA GLY A 258 7.51 -14.68 0.81
C GLY A 258 6.15 -15.26 1.23
N LEU A 259 5.84 -16.50 0.83
CA LEU A 259 4.63 -17.20 1.26
C LEU A 259 4.61 -17.46 2.77
N PHE A 260 5.73 -17.90 3.34
CA PHE A 260 5.85 -18.07 4.80
C PHE A 260 5.66 -16.74 5.54
N LEU A 261 6.27 -15.67 5.04
CA LEU A 261 6.15 -14.32 5.58
C LEU A 261 4.70 -13.83 5.53
N ALA A 262 3.97 -14.15 4.45
CA ALA A 262 2.55 -13.83 4.34
C ALA A 262 1.71 -14.48 5.46
N VAL A 263 2.01 -15.73 5.83
CA VAL A 263 1.36 -16.43 6.95
C VAL A 263 1.74 -15.78 8.28
N SER A 264 3.03 -15.55 8.51
CA SER A 264 3.53 -14.94 9.75
C SER A 264 2.95 -13.54 9.99
N MET A 265 2.84 -12.73 8.93
CA MET A 265 2.29 -11.36 9.01
C MET A 265 0.76 -11.30 8.84
N LYS A 266 0.10 -12.45 8.64
CA LYS A 266 -1.34 -12.55 8.35
C LYS A 266 -1.78 -11.62 7.20
N SER A 267 -0.95 -11.50 6.16
CA SER A 267 -1.14 -10.54 5.07
C SER A 267 -1.66 -11.19 3.79
N ARG A 268 -2.88 -10.82 3.39
CA ARG A 268 -3.47 -11.26 2.12
C ARG A 268 -2.71 -10.71 0.90
N SER A 269 -2.19 -9.48 0.98
CA SER A 269 -1.48 -8.87 -0.14
C SER A 269 -0.15 -9.56 -0.42
N ILE A 270 0.66 -9.84 0.60
CA ILE A 270 1.93 -10.58 0.46
C ILE A 270 1.65 -11.98 -0.09
N LEU A 271 0.58 -12.64 0.38
CA LEU A 271 0.20 -13.97 -0.11
C LEU A 271 -0.10 -13.95 -1.61
N VAL A 272 -0.98 -13.05 -2.05
CA VAL A 272 -1.37 -12.94 -3.48
C VAL A 272 -0.14 -12.64 -4.35
N VAL A 273 0.67 -11.65 -3.95
CA VAL A 273 1.86 -11.26 -4.72
C VAL A 273 2.87 -12.40 -4.80
N SER A 274 3.15 -13.08 -3.68
CA SER A 274 4.08 -14.22 -3.66
C SER A 274 3.58 -15.38 -4.50
N THR A 275 2.28 -15.69 -4.46
CA THR A 275 1.70 -16.73 -5.32
C THR A 275 1.80 -16.36 -6.81
N LEU A 276 1.52 -15.11 -7.18
CA LEU A 276 1.65 -14.66 -8.57
C LEU A 276 3.10 -14.80 -9.07
N PHE A 277 4.07 -14.40 -8.26
CA PHE A 277 5.48 -14.53 -8.61
C PHE A 277 5.98 -15.98 -8.64
N LEU A 278 5.43 -16.86 -7.78
CA LEU A 278 5.69 -18.29 -7.85
C LEU A 278 5.21 -18.85 -9.19
N LEU A 279 3.99 -18.51 -9.59
CA LEU A 279 3.42 -18.92 -10.87
C LEU A 279 4.23 -18.38 -12.04
N ALA A 280 4.61 -17.09 -12.01
CA ALA A 280 5.44 -16.48 -13.05
C ALA A 280 6.78 -17.20 -13.21
N HIS A 281 7.46 -17.52 -12.11
CA HIS A 281 8.74 -18.23 -12.15
C HIS A 281 8.60 -19.68 -12.62
N LEU A 282 7.57 -20.40 -12.16
CA LEU A 282 7.29 -21.75 -12.66
C LEU A 282 6.98 -21.75 -14.16
N SER A 283 6.23 -20.75 -14.64
CA SER A 283 5.97 -20.56 -16.07
C SER A 283 7.27 -20.29 -16.84
N TYR A 284 8.14 -19.44 -16.32
CA TYR A 284 9.45 -19.14 -16.93
C TYR A 284 10.34 -20.39 -17.05
N ILE A 285 10.59 -21.11 -15.95
CA ILE A 285 11.39 -22.34 -15.96
C ILE A 285 10.77 -23.40 -16.90
N THR A 286 9.44 -23.47 -16.93
CA THR A 286 8.74 -24.38 -17.84
C THR A 286 8.97 -24.01 -19.30
N SER A 287 8.85 -22.74 -19.67
CA SER A 287 9.08 -22.32 -21.05
C SER A 287 10.54 -22.45 -21.46
N GLU A 288 11.48 -22.16 -20.56
CA GLU A 288 12.91 -22.16 -20.90
C GLU A 288 13.44 -23.58 -21.10
N TYR A 289 13.12 -24.50 -20.19
CA TYR A 289 13.72 -25.84 -20.19
C TYR A 289 12.84 -26.94 -20.76
N PHE A 290 11.53 -26.72 -20.87
CA PHE A 290 10.57 -27.76 -21.20
C PHE A 290 9.63 -27.41 -22.36
N ALA A 291 9.84 -26.29 -23.06
CA ALA A 291 9.01 -25.90 -24.21
C ALA A 291 8.92 -26.99 -25.29
N ASP A 292 10.00 -27.74 -25.53
CA ASP A 292 10.06 -28.79 -26.54
C ASP A 292 9.49 -30.15 -26.06
N SER A 293 9.01 -30.24 -24.81
CA SER A 293 8.51 -31.48 -24.21
C SER A 293 7.01 -31.43 -23.94
N ILE A 294 6.24 -32.24 -24.70
CA ILE A 294 4.78 -32.37 -24.55
C ILE A 294 4.37 -32.94 -23.16
N GLY A 295 5.26 -33.69 -22.50
CA GLY A 295 4.94 -34.37 -21.23
C GLY A 295 4.86 -33.44 -20.02
N TRP A 296 5.52 -32.29 -20.08
CA TRP A 296 5.64 -31.39 -18.92
C TRP A 296 4.37 -30.58 -18.62
N PRO A 297 3.68 -29.95 -19.61
CA PRO A 297 2.39 -29.30 -19.37
C PRO A 297 1.34 -30.25 -18.78
N ILE A 298 1.29 -31.50 -19.27
CA ILE A 298 0.35 -32.52 -18.78
C ILE A 298 0.67 -32.88 -17.33
N SER A 299 1.96 -33.04 -16.99
CA SER A 299 2.41 -33.32 -15.64
C SER A 299 2.07 -32.20 -14.66
N LEU A 300 2.22 -30.93 -15.07
CA LEU A 300 1.82 -29.77 -14.26
C LEU A 300 0.31 -29.71 -14.03
N VAL A 301 -0.50 -30.03 -15.04
CA VAL A 301 -1.97 -30.10 -14.89
C VAL A 301 -2.35 -31.17 -13.87
N ILE A 302 -1.78 -32.38 -14.01
CA ILE A 302 -2.04 -33.50 -13.09
C ILE A 302 -1.59 -33.14 -11.66
N LEU A 303 -0.38 -32.59 -11.51
CA LEU A 303 0.15 -32.17 -10.21
C LEU A 303 -0.70 -31.07 -9.59
N GLY A 304 -1.18 -30.10 -10.40
CA GLY A 304 -2.10 -29.06 -9.98
C GLY A 304 -3.39 -29.63 -9.39
N PHE A 305 -4.02 -30.59 -10.08
CA PHE A 305 -5.22 -31.27 -9.57
C PHE A 305 -4.95 -32.06 -8.28
N ILE A 306 -3.81 -32.74 -8.18
CA ILE A 306 -3.40 -33.44 -6.95
C ILE A 306 -3.26 -32.45 -5.79
N CYS A 307 -2.58 -31.33 -5.99
CA CYS A 307 -2.42 -30.28 -4.97
C CYS A 307 -3.76 -29.68 -4.53
N ILE A 308 -4.67 -29.40 -5.47
CA ILE A 308 -6.03 -28.93 -5.15
C ILE A 308 -6.79 -29.98 -4.33
N GLY A 309 -6.72 -31.25 -4.72
CA GLY A 309 -7.33 -32.36 -4.00
C GLY A 309 -6.80 -32.51 -2.57
N LEU A 310 -5.47 -32.45 -2.41
CA LEU A 310 -4.81 -32.51 -1.09
C LEU A 310 -5.17 -31.29 -0.22
N GLY A 311 -5.23 -30.09 -0.80
CA GLY A 311 -5.65 -28.88 -0.09
C GLY A 311 -7.08 -28.97 0.43
N TYR A 312 -8.01 -29.45 -0.41
CA TYR A 312 -9.40 -29.68 0.00
C TYR A 312 -9.52 -30.77 1.07
N ALA A 313 -8.79 -31.88 0.93
CA ALA A 313 -8.74 -32.95 1.92
C ALA A 313 -8.21 -32.44 3.27
N SER A 314 -7.14 -31.64 3.26
CA SER A 314 -6.57 -31.03 4.48
C SER A 314 -7.59 -30.16 5.22
N ILE A 315 -8.33 -29.29 4.51
CA ILE A 315 -9.39 -28.48 5.11
C ILE A 315 -10.50 -29.36 5.70
N THR A 316 -10.88 -30.43 4.98
CA THR A 316 -11.93 -31.36 5.40
C THR A 316 -11.53 -32.12 6.67
N ILE A 317 -10.29 -32.61 6.73
CA ILE A 317 -9.74 -33.31 7.91
C ILE A 317 -9.66 -32.36 9.10
N ASN A 318 -9.15 -31.13 8.91
CA ASN A 318 -9.05 -30.14 9.97
C ASN A 318 -10.42 -29.80 10.58
N LYS A 319 -11.44 -29.60 9.72
CA LYS A 319 -12.82 -29.35 10.16
C LYS A 319 -13.46 -30.54 10.88
N ARG A 320 -13.16 -31.78 10.46
CA ARG A 320 -13.78 -33.00 11.02
C ARG A 320 -13.11 -33.53 12.27
N TYR A 321 -11.79 -33.38 12.41
CA TYR A 321 -11.03 -34.12 13.43
C TYR A 321 -10.23 -33.25 14.39
N ILE A 322 -9.86 -32.02 14.04
CA ILE A 322 -8.99 -31.18 14.86
C ILE A 322 -9.81 -30.15 15.64
N ARG A 323 -10.80 -29.53 14.98
CA ARG A 323 -11.63 -28.48 15.61
C ARG A 323 -12.71 -29.00 16.57
N GLN A 324 -12.97 -30.30 16.61
CA GLN A 324 -13.93 -30.93 17.51
C GLN A 324 -13.32 -31.36 18.85
N THR A 325 -11.99 -31.27 19.00
CA THR A 325 -11.25 -31.75 20.19
C THR A 325 -10.85 -30.64 21.15
N GLU A 326 -11.19 -29.38 20.87
CA GLU A 326 -10.94 -28.19 21.72
C GLU A 326 -12.17 -27.76 22.56
N VAL A 327 -13.09 -28.67 22.88
CA VAL A 327 -14.20 -28.44 23.83
C VAL A 327 -14.01 -29.32 25.06
#